data_AF-A0A9W6Z1S2-F1
#
_entry.id   AF-A0A9W6Z1S2-F1
#
_cell.length_a   1.000
_cell.length_b   1.000
_cell.length_c   1.000
_cell.angle_alpha   90.00
_cell.angle_beta   90.00
_cell.angle_gamma   90.00
#
_symmetry.space_group_name_H-M   'P 1'
#
loop_
_entity.id
_entity.type
_entity.pdbx_description
1 polymer ?
#
loop_
_entity_poly.entity_id
_entity_poly.type
_entity_poly.pdbx_seq_one_letter_code
_entity_poly.pdbx_strand_id
1 'polypeptide(L)'
;MLSKFTVLSGNKKSFTMDPINEDKLLSFMLALILKLDDYRVEIQPLAQELSLKTSKLSGVFKSLGCVIKNISAAEAKSLGLSKSAAASYKIASLTVPFKVPEVARRRGGMQQRR
;
A
#
# COMPACT_ATOMS: atom_id res chain seq x y z
N MET A 1 -4.30 16.45 13.66
CA MET A 1 -3.32 15.91 12.68
C MET A 1 -1.94 15.78 13.31
N LEU A 2 -1.28 16.88 13.73
CA LEU A 2 0.10 16.84 14.24
C LEU A 2 0.32 15.91 15.45
N SER A 3 -0.55 15.93 16.46
CA SER A 3 -0.35 15.12 17.67
C SER A 3 -0.42 13.60 17.48
N LYS A 4 -1.02 13.11 16.38
CA LYS A 4 -1.24 11.67 16.14
C LYS A 4 -0.28 11.05 15.11
N PHE A 5 0.44 11.89 14.36
CA PHE A 5 1.27 11.50 13.23
C PHE A 5 2.67 12.15 13.27
N THR A 6 3.09 12.72 14.40
CA THR A 6 4.43 13.32 14.52
C THR A 6 5.03 13.01 15.89
N VAL A 7 6.35 13.06 15.96
CA VAL A 7 7.12 12.97 17.20
C VAL A 7 7.63 14.36 17.57
N LEU A 8 7.48 14.73 18.84
CA LEU A 8 8.01 15.97 19.40
C LEU A 8 9.53 15.91 19.47
N SER A 9 10.21 16.82 18.78
CA SER A 9 11.66 16.98 18.91
C SER A 9 11.99 17.85 20.14
N GLY A 10 13.18 17.65 20.71
CA GLY A 10 13.54 17.95 22.11
C GLY A 10 13.17 19.34 22.66
N ASN A 11 13.02 20.36 21.82
CA ASN A 11 12.61 21.71 22.23
C ASN A 11 11.10 21.97 22.22
N LYS A 12 10.25 20.94 22.11
CA LYS A 12 8.77 21.01 22.20
C LYS A 12 8.07 21.99 21.23
N LYS A 13 8.80 22.57 20.27
CA LYS A 13 8.33 23.53 19.27
C LYS A 13 8.49 23.04 17.82
N SER A 14 9.16 21.90 17.61
CA SER A 14 9.33 21.29 16.31
C SER A 14 8.75 19.88 16.29
N PHE A 15 8.01 19.59 15.21
CA PHE A 15 7.43 18.28 14.94
C PHE A 15 8.19 17.65 13.78
N THR A 16 8.43 16.36 13.91
CA THR A 16 9.12 15.57 12.88
C THR A 16 8.30 14.31 12.61
N MET A 17 8.14 13.96 11.34
CA MET A 17 7.54 12.69 10.94
C MET A 17 8.66 11.67 10.85
N ASP A 18 8.57 10.63 11.67
CA ASP A 18 9.38 9.43 11.53
C ASP A 18 8.74 8.49 10.47
N PRO A 19 9.51 7.54 9.90
CA PRO A 19 9.01 6.66 8.84
C PRO A 19 7.75 5.87 9.22
N ILE A 20 7.57 5.55 10.51
CA ILE A 20 6.38 4.84 11.00
C ILE A 20 5.13 5.72 10.87
N ASN A 21 5.23 6.99 11.26
CA ASN A 21 4.11 7.92 11.13
C ASN A 21 3.82 8.30 9.67
N GLU A 22 4.83 8.31 8.79
CA GLU A 22 4.62 8.43 7.33
C GLU A 22 3.76 7.27 6.79
N ASP A 23 4.14 6.02 7.10
CA ASP A 23 3.41 4.84 6.65
C ASP A 23 2.00 4.77 7.28
N LYS A 24 1.86 5.25 8.52
CA LYS A 24 0.56 5.41 9.18
C LYS A 24 -0.31 6.40 8.42
N LEU A 25 0.20 7.61 8.14
CA LEU A 25 -0.55 8.63 7.39
C LEU A 25 -0.97 8.11 6.01
N LEU A 26 -0.04 7.45 5.32
CA LEU A 26 -0.30 6.83 4.02
C LEU A 26 -1.41 5.77 4.11
N SER A 27 -1.40 4.92 5.13
CA SER A 27 -2.44 3.91 5.35
C SER A 27 -3.83 4.53 5.51
N PHE A 28 -3.94 5.63 6.24
CA PHE A 28 -5.21 6.36 6.40
C PHE A 28 -5.66 7.01 5.09
N MET A 29 -4.75 7.58 4.30
CA MET A 29 -5.10 8.14 2.98
C MET A 29 -5.60 7.05 2.02
N LEU A 30 -4.91 5.90 1.96
CA LEU A 30 -5.33 4.79 1.10
C LEU A 30 -6.68 4.20 1.54
N ALA A 31 -6.99 4.20 2.84
CA ALA A 31 -8.31 3.79 3.33
C ALA A 31 -9.44 4.73 2.85
N LEU A 32 -9.17 6.03 2.73
CA LEU A 32 -10.12 6.99 2.16
C LEU A 32 -10.29 6.78 0.66
N ILE A 33 -9.19 6.56 -0.08
CA ILE A 33 -9.24 6.27 -1.52
C ILE A 33 -10.05 5.00 -1.78
N LEU A 34 -9.83 3.94 -1.00
CA LEU A 34 -10.66 2.73 -1.07
C LEU A 34 -12.14 3.01 -0.89
N LYS A 35 -12.52 3.97 -0.03
CA LYS A 35 -13.93 4.30 0.17
C LYS A 35 -14.52 5.06 -1.02
N LEU A 36 -13.71 5.85 -1.73
CA LEU A 36 -14.12 6.63 -2.88
C LEU A 36 -14.22 5.78 -4.16
N ASP A 37 -13.34 4.80 -4.32
CA ASP A 37 -13.28 3.92 -5.49
C ASP A 37 -14.00 2.57 -5.27
N ASP A 38 -15.13 2.56 -4.55
CA ASP A 38 -15.95 1.35 -4.32
C ASP A 38 -15.14 0.12 -3.84
N TYR A 39 -14.16 0.35 -2.97
CA TYR A 39 -13.27 -0.65 -2.39
C TYR A 39 -12.40 -1.40 -3.40
N ARG A 40 -12.15 -0.80 -4.59
CA ARG A 40 -11.33 -1.37 -5.66
C ARG A 40 -10.46 -0.30 -6.33
N VAL A 41 -9.13 -0.42 -6.19
CA VAL A 41 -8.17 0.62 -6.60
C VAL A 41 -7.09 0.06 -7.52
N GLU A 42 -6.73 0.83 -8.54
CA GLU A 42 -5.65 0.52 -9.49
C GLU A 42 -4.30 1.02 -8.93
N ILE A 43 -3.35 0.10 -8.71
CA ILE A 43 -2.10 0.41 -8.00
C ILE A 43 -1.14 1.24 -8.85
N GLN A 44 -1.09 0.99 -10.17
CA GLN A 44 -0.11 1.61 -11.05
C GLN A 44 -0.32 3.11 -11.23
N PRO A 45 -1.53 3.59 -11.59
CA PRO A 45 -1.79 5.02 -11.74
C PRO A 45 -1.60 5.74 -10.41
N LEU A 46 -2.12 5.17 -9.31
CA LEU A 46 -2.00 5.76 -7.98
C LEU A 46 -0.54 5.87 -7.51
N ALA A 47 0.31 4.91 -7.87
CA ALA A 47 1.74 4.97 -7.58
C ALA A 47 2.44 6.11 -8.34
N GLN A 48 2.01 6.41 -9.57
CA GLN A 48 2.54 7.54 -10.34
C GLN A 48 2.09 8.88 -9.74
N GLU A 49 0.82 9.01 -9.38
CA GLU A 49 0.28 10.23 -8.77
C GLU A 49 0.93 10.55 -7.42
N LEU A 50 1.09 9.54 -6.56
CA LEU A 50 1.74 9.69 -5.26
C LEU A 50 3.27 9.71 -5.34
N SER A 51 3.86 9.53 -6.52
CA SER A 51 5.32 9.41 -6.72
C SER A 51 5.96 8.34 -5.84
N LEU A 52 5.27 7.20 -5.66
CA LEU A 52 5.72 6.08 -4.82
C LEU A 52 6.06 4.85 -5.67
N LYS A 53 6.93 3.99 -5.14
CA LYS A 53 7.16 2.66 -5.74
C LYS A 53 5.92 1.80 -5.56
N THR A 54 5.50 1.11 -6.63
CA THR A 54 4.37 0.17 -6.62
C THR A 54 4.51 -0.94 -5.57
N SER A 55 5.74 -1.33 -5.24
CA SER A 55 6.04 -2.29 -4.18
C SER A 55 5.69 -1.77 -2.78
N LYS A 56 5.98 -0.50 -2.48
CA LYS A 56 5.62 0.14 -1.20
C LYS A 56 4.10 0.22 -1.09
N LEU A 57 3.42 0.70 -2.14
CA LEU A 57 1.96 0.80 -2.16
C LEU A 57 1.28 -0.57 -1.98
N SER A 58 1.79 -1.60 -2.69
CA SER A 58 1.31 -2.97 -2.54
C SER A 58 1.49 -3.51 -1.12
N GLY A 59 2.58 -3.15 -0.44
CA GLY A 59 2.81 -3.52 0.95
C GLY A 59 1.77 -2.89 1.88
N VAL A 60 1.51 -1.59 1.73
CA VAL A 60 0.54 -0.87 2.57
C VAL A 60 -0.89 -1.38 2.33
N PHE A 61 -1.30 -1.62 1.08
CA PHE A 61 -2.61 -2.20 0.78
C PHE A 61 -2.80 -3.60 1.40
N LYS A 62 -1.74 -4.44 1.42
CA LYS A 62 -1.79 -5.72 2.13
C LYS A 62 -1.94 -5.54 3.63
N SER A 63 -1.24 -4.57 4.24
CA SER A 63 -1.39 -4.24 5.65
C SER A 63 -2.80 -3.74 6.02
N LEU A 64 -3.51 -3.13 5.07
CA LEU A 64 -4.93 -2.75 5.20
C LEU A 64 -5.91 -3.93 5.02
N GLY A 65 -5.42 -5.11 4.64
CA GLY A 65 -6.25 -6.30 4.38
C GLY A 65 -6.79 -6.41 2.94
N CYS A 66 -6.30 -5.58 2.02
CA CYS A 66 -6.66 -5.70 0.62
C CYS A 66 -6.02 -6.92 -0.03
N VAL A 67 -6.78 -7.56 -0.92
CA VAL A 67 -6.29 -8.61 -1.81
C VAL A 67 -5.79 -7.94 -3.09
N ILE A 68 -4.51 -8.18 -3.40
CA ILE A 68 -3.88 -7.67 -4.62
C ILE A 68 -3.88 -8.78 -5.66
N LYS A 69 -4.49 -8.50 -6.81
CA LYS A 69 -4.52 -9.40 -7.97
C LYS A 69 -3.98 -8.67 -9.20
N ASN A 70 -3.46 -9.42 -10.15
CA ASN A 70 -3.22 -8.88 -11.48
C ASN A 70 -4.56 -8.61 -12.15
N ILE A 71 -4.58 -7.65 -13.08
CA ILE A 71 -5.78 -7.35 -13.85
C ILE A 71 -6.24 -8.57 -14.66
N SER A 72 -7.56 -8.76 -14.78
CA SER A 72 -8.12 -9.80 -15.64
C SER A 72 -7.86 -9.50 -17.12
N ALA A 73 -7.76 -10.52 -17.97
CA ALA A 73 -7.58 -10.32 -19.41
C ALA A 73 -8.74 -9.53 -20.06
N ALA A 74 -9.96 -9.70 -19.56
CA ALA A 74 -11.13 -8.96 -20.04
C ALA A 74 -11.04 -7.46 -19.66
N GLU A 75 -10.64 -7.18 -18.43
CA GLU A 75 -10.48 -5.81 -17.91
C GLU A 75 -9.27 -5.10 -18.53
N ALA A 76 -8.18 -5.83 -18.78
CA ALA A 76 -7.02 -5.29 -19.49
C ALA A 76 -7.38 -4.84 -20.91
N LYS A 77 -8.29 -5.58 -21.58
CA LYS A 77 -8.79 -5.23 -22.90
C LYS A 77 -9.68 -3.98 -22.87
N SER A 78 -10.54 -3.84 -21.85
CA SER A 78 -11.36 -2.62 -21.70
C SER A 78 -10.54 -1.38 -21.36
N LEU A 79 -9.43 -1.54 -20.64
CA LEU A 79 -8.49 -0.45 -20.34
C LEU A 79 -7.48 -0.18 -21.48
N GLY A 80 -7.56 -0.92 -22.59
CA GLY A 80 -6.63 -0.75 -23.72
C GLY A 80 -5.17 -1.09 -23.40
N LEU A 81 -4.91 -1.89 -22.35
CA LEU A 81 -3.56 -2.24 -21.93
C LEU A 81 -2.94 -3.27 -22.88
N SER A 82 -1.67 -3.06 -23.23
CA SER A 82 -0.88 -4.07 -23.94
C SER A 82 -0.67 -5.31 -23.05
N LYS A 83 -0.43 -6.49 -23.67
CA LYS A 83 -0.18 -7.74 -22.92
C LYS A 83 0.96 -7.58 -21.89
N SER A 84 1.99 -6.84 -22.25
CA SER A 84 3.14 -6.56 -21.36
C SER A 84 2.77 -5.62 -20.20
N ALA A 85 1.95 -4.59 -20.47
CA ALA A 85 1.49 -3.67 -19.43
C ALA A 85 0.53 -4.36 -18.45
N ALA A 86 -0.36 -5.23 -18.94
CA ALA A 86 -1.31 -5.99 -18.14
C ALA A 86 -0.62 -6.90 -17.11
N ALA A 87 0.54 -7.49 -17.44
CA ALA A 87 1.29 -8.34 -16.52
C ALA A 87 1.79 -7.60 -15.27
N SER A 88 2.08 -6.30 -15.40
CA SER A 88 2.54 -5.46 -14.29
C SER A 88 1.40 -4.70 -13.61
N TYR A 89 0.19 -4.75 -14.17
CA TYR A 89 -0.96 -3.99 -13.69
C TYR A 89 -1.67 -4.73 -12.55
N LYS A 90 -1.71 -4.08 -11.39
CA LYS A 90 -2.27 -4.67 -10.17
C LYS A 90 -3.46 -3.88 -9.67
N ILE A 91 -4.45 -4.62 -9.20
CA ILE A 91 -5.67 -4.09 -8.59
C ILE A 91 -5.67 -4.53 -7.13
N ALA A 92 -5.83 -3.58 -6.22
CA ALA A 92 -6.10 -3.81 -4.81
C ALA A 92 -7.62 -3.80 -4.61
N SER A 93 -8.16 -4.82 -3.93
CA SER A 93 -9.59 -4.90 -3.62
C SER A 93 -9.78 -5.29 -2.16
N LEU A 94 -10.72 -4.64 -1.48
CA LEU A 94 -11.13 -5.01 -0.13
C LEU A 94 -12.47 -5.77 -0.23
N THR A 95 -12.45 -7.04 0.17
CA THR A 95 -13.61 -7.93 0.08
C THR A 95 -13.93 -8.52 1.45
N VAL A 96 -15.22 -8.78 1.69
CA VAL A 96 -15.69 -9.49 2.88
C VAL A 96 -15.82 -10.99 2.60
N PRO A 97 -15.59 -11.88 3.59
CA PRO A 97 -15.14 -11.59 4.94
C PRO A 97 -13.68 -11.11 4.99
N PHE A 98 -13.39 -10.22 5.94
CA PHE A 98 -12.06 -9.60 6.08
C PHE A 98 -10.98 -10.65 6.33
N LYS A 99 -9.90 -10.59 5.54
CA LYS A 99 -8.71 -11.42 5.76
C LYS A 99 -7.68 -10.64 6.56
N VAL A 100 -7.33 -11.16 7.73
CA VAL A 100 -6.25 -10.59 8.54
C VAL A 100 -4.96 -10.67 7.72
N PRO A 101 -4.20 -9.56 7.60
CA PRO A 101 -2.93 -9.56 6.91
C PRO A 101 -1.97 -10.59 7.51
N GLU A 102 -1.40 -11.46 6.68
CA GLU A 102 -0.31 -12.33 7.11
C GLU A 102 0.93 -11.47 7.33
N VAL A 103 1.21 -11.14 8.59
CA VAL A 103 2.50 -10.55 8.97
C VAL A 103 3.53 -11.63 8.73
N ALA A 104 4.23 -11.56 7.59
CA ALA A 104 5.33 -12.45 7.29
C ALA A 104 6.38 -12.28 8.39
N ARG A 105 6.37 -13.17 9.39
CA ARG A 105 7.47 -13.32 10.33
C ARG A 105 8.70 -13.53 9.46
N ARG A 106 9.61 -12.56 9.42
CA ARG A 106 10.97 -12.78 8.92
C ARG A 106 11.47 -14.02 9.66
N ARG A 107 11.52 -15.17 8.97
CA ARG A 107 12.28 -16.32 9.48
C ARG A 107 13.69 -15.80 9.60
N GLY A 108 14.19 -15.72 10.84
CA GLY A 108 15.53 -15.25 11.13
C GLY A 108 16.51 -15.98 10.21
N GLY A 109 17.22 -15.22 9.40
CA GLY A 109 18.41 -15.73 8.73
C GLY A 109 19.41 -16.05 9.82
N MET A 110 19.50 -17.33 10.19
CA MET A 110 20.64 -17.92 10.87
C MET A 110 21.86 -17.68 9.98
N GLN A 111 22.55 -16.57 10.18
CA GLN A 111 23.79 -16.26 9.49
C GLN A 111 24.87 -17.11 10.14
N GLN A 112 25.22 -18.19 9.45
CA GLN A 112 26.23 -19.17 9.79
C GLN A 112 27.56 -18.43 10.00
N ARG A 113 28.00 -18.30 11.26
CA ARG A 113 29.37 -17.92 11.60
C ARG A 113 30.27 -19.10 11.20
N ARG A 114 31.08 -18.89 10.18
CA ARG A 114 32.31 -19.64 9.92
C ARG A 114 33.48 -18.73 10.22
#